data_AF-A0A7J6UBL6-F1
#
_entry.id   AF-A0A7J6UBL6-F1
#
_cell.length_a   1.000
_cell.length_b   1.000
_cell.length_c   1.000
_cell.angle_alpha   90.00
_cell.angle_beta   90.00
_cell.angle_gamma   90.00
#
_symmetry.space_group_name_H-M   'P 1'
#
loop_
_entity.id
_entity.type
_entity.pdbx_description
1 polymer ?
#
loop_
_entity_poly.entity_id
_entity_poly.type
_entity_poly.pdbx_seq_one_letter_code
_entity_poly.pdbx_strand_id
1 'polypeptide(L)'
;MLNLQEAERASLIRMLNLSVGTGDASGGRGADPLSEASTQWKVLVYDKSGKEVIAPLLKIGALRHHGVTLYLQLEDNRQAVSNVPVVYFMDPTKENIDRLVADCCDKLYDQVYVNFTSRVSDDLLKYMAGSML
;
A
#
# COMPACT_ATOMS: atom_id res chain seq x y z
N MET A 1 20.75 -8.40 19.14
CA MET A 1 19.40 -8.18 19.71
C MET A 1 18.59 -7.46 18.65
N LEU A 2 17.62 -8.12 18.02
CA LEU A 2 16.70 -7.45 17.11
C LEU A 2 15.77 -6.57 17.94
N ASN A 3 15.85 -5.25 17.74
CA ASN A 3 14.98 -4.29 18.40
C ASN A 3 13.57 -4.42 17.77
N LEU A 4 12.51 -4.46 18.59
CA LEU A 4 11.12 -4.58 18.11
C LEU A 4 10.79 -3.51 17.08
N GLN A 5 11.22 -2.28 17.35
CA GLN A 5 11.04 -1.14 16.45
C GLN A 5 11.70 -1.36 15.08
N GLU A 6 12.82 -2.06 15.04
CA GLU A 6 13.55 -2.35 13.81
C GLU A 6 12.86 -3.44 12.99
N ALA A 7 12.28 -4.45 13.65
CA ALA A 7 11.46 -5.47 13.00
C ALA A 7 10.14 -4.90 12.43
N GLU A 8 9.48 -4.01 13.17
CA GLU A 8 8.28 -3.30 12.71
C GLU A 8 8.60 -2.44 11.49
N ARG A 9 9.66 -1.63 11.57
CA ARG A 9 10.13 -0.81 10.46
C ARG A 9 10.49 -1.65 9.23
N ALA A 10 11.20 -2.76 9.41
CA ALA A 10 11.57 -3.65 8.32
C ALA A 10 10.33 -4.25 7.62
N SER A 11 9.29 -4.58 8.38
CA SER A 11 8.03 -5.10 7.84
C SER A 11 7.28 -4.06 7.02
N LEU A 12 7.22 -2.81 7.48
CA LEU A 12 6.63 -1.70 6.71
C LEU A 12 7.41 -1.42 5.43
N ILE A 13 8.75 -1.43 5.49
CA ILE A 13 9.58 -1.24 4.30
C ILE A 13 9.36 -2.37 3.30
N ARG A 14 9.25 -3.61 3.75
CA ARG A 14 8.94 -4.75 2.89
C ARG A 14 7.58 -4.62 2.22
N MET A 15 6.57 -4.16 2.96
CA MET A 15 5.24 -3.84 2.41
C MET A 15 5.34 -2.76 1.32
N LEU A 16 6.07 -1.68 1.57
CA LEU A 16 6.22 -0.57 0.62
C LEU A 16 7.03 -0.98 -0.61
N ASN A 17 8.03 -1.85 -0.46
CA ASN A 17 8.85 -2.36 -1.55
C ASN A 17 8.14 -3.44 -2.37
N LEU A 18 6.80 -3.43 -2.41
CA LEU A 18 5.91 -4.19 -3.30
C LEU A 18 6.65 -5.30 -4.01
N SER A 19 6.81 -6.47 -3.36
CA SER A 19 7.51 -7.61 -3.95
C SER A 19 6.62 -8.24 -5.03
N VAL A 20 6.36 -7.46 -6.07
CA VAL A 20 5.65 -7.86 -7.24
C VAL A 20 6.76 -8.28 -8.18
N GLY A 21 7.00 -9.59 -8.21
CA GLY A 21 7.51 -10.20 -9.43
C GLY A 21 6.45 -10.00 -10.51
N THR A 22 6.31 -8.78 -11.03
CA THR A 22 5.53 -8.52 -12.22
C THR A 22 6.41 -8.99 -13.35
N GLY A 23 6.05 -10.14 -13.91
CA GLY A 23 6.63 -10.68 -15.12
C GLY A 23 6.32 -9.78 -16.30
N ASP A 24 7.01 -8.64 -16.40
CA ASP A 24 7.27 -8.02 -17.68
C ASP A 24 8.53 -8.66 -18.24
N ALA A 25 8.32 -9.73 -18.99
CA ALA A 25 9.31 -10.31 -19.87
C ALA A 25 9.58 -9.34 -21.04
N SER A 26 10.23 -8.21 -20.77
CA SER A 26 10.94 -7.44 -21.79
C SER A 26 12.39 -7.29 -21.33
N GLY A 27 13.28 -7.94 -22.07
CA GLY A 27 14.62 -8.27 -21.64
C GLY A 27 15.51 -7.07 -21.32
N GLY A 28 16.08 -7.10 -20.12
CA GLY A 28 17.25 -6.30 -19.73
C GLY A 28 18.08 -7.09 -18.73
N ARG A 29 19.14 -7.73 -19.20
CA ARG A 29 20.09 -8.45 -18.34
C ARG A 29 20.83 -7.44 -17.45
N GLY A 30 20.69 -7.56 -16.12
CA GLY A 30 21.68 -7.04 -15.18
C GLY A 30 21.24 -5.98 -14.16
N ALA A 31 20.00 -5.95 -13.71
CA ALA A 31 19.59 -5.11 -12.57
C ALA A 31 19.28 -5.97 -11.34
N ASP A 32 19.86 -5.63 -10.19
CA ASP A 32 19.51 -6.22 -8.90
C ASP A 32 17.98 -6.14 -8.69
N PRO A 33 17.29 -7.24 -8.32
CA PRO A 33 15.83 -7.25 -8.12
C PRO A 33 15.35 -6.32 -6.98
N LEU A 34 16.29 -5.84 -6.15
CA LEU A 34 16.03 -4.82 -5.12
C LEU A 34 16.04 -3.37 -5.69
N SER A 35 16.73 -3.14 -6.81
CA SER A 35 16.82 -1.84 -7.47
C SER A 35 15.55 -1.49 -8.26
N GLU A 36 14.86 -2.48 -8.84
CA GLU A 36 13.64 -2.23 -9.63
C GLU A 36 12.43 -1.92 -8.73
N ALA A 37 12.29 -2.65 -7.61
CA ALA A 37 11.22 -2.42 -6.63
C ALA A 37 11.28 -1.04 -5.93
N SER A 38 12.47 -0.44 -5.88
CA SER A 38 12.71 0.89 -5.30
C SER A 38 12.53 2.03 -6.32
N THR A 39 12.37 1.72 -7.62
CA THR A 39 12.28 2.73 -8.68
C THR A 39 10.83 3.07 -9.08
N GLN A 40 9.86 2.23 -8.72
CA GLN A 40 8.46 2.49 -9.06
C GLN A 40 7.82 3.50 -8.09
N TRP A 41 7.30 4.60 -8.65
CA TRP A 41 6.56 5.61 -7.91
C TRP A 41 5.21 5.06 -7.47
N LYS A 42 4.82 5.27 -6.22
CA LYS A 42 3.57 4.77 -5.66
C LYS A 42 2.88 5.78 -4.76
N VAL A 43 1.57 5.62 -4.65
CA VAL A 43 0.72 6.37 -3.71
C VAL A 43 0.50 5.52 -2.47
N LEU A 44 0.59 6.13 -1.28
CA LEU A 44 0.24 5.49 -0.02
C LEU A 44 -1.07 6.09 0.49
N VAL A 45 -2.10 5.28 0.65
CA VAL A 45 -3.35 5.68 1.31
C VAL A 45 -3.38 5.04 2.68
N TYR A 46 -3.64 5.81 3.73
CA TYR A 46 -3.80 5.26 5.08
C TYR A 46 -5.03 5.83 5.78
N ASP A 47 -5.58 5.07 6.72
CA ASP A 47 -6.60 5.57 7.63
C ASP A 47 -5.94 6.18 8.89
N LYS A 48 -6.77 6.67 9.82
CA LYS A 48 -6.27 7.24 11.08
C LYS A 48 -5.36 6.26 11.86
N SER A 49 -5.74 5.00 11.94
CA SER A 49 -4.97 3.96 12.65
C SER A 49 -3.64 3.67 11.96
N GLY A 50 -3.64 3.54 10.64
CA GLY A 50 -2.43 3.34 9.83
C GLY A 50 -1.44 4.50 9.96
N LYS A 51 -1.94 5.73 10.06
CA LYS A 51 -1.12 6.91 10.35
C LYS A 51 -0.40 6.82 11.69
N GLU A 52 -1.08 6.37 12.75
CA GLU A 52 -0.50 6.21 14.09
C GLU A 52 0.62 5.16 14.11
N VAL A 53 0.56 4.16 13.23
CA VAL A 53 1.61 3.14 13.07
C VAL A 53 2.77 3.64 12.20
N ILE A 54 2.49 4.30 11.07
CA ILE A 54 3.54 4.73 10.13
C ILE A 54 4.33 5.94 10.67
N ALA A 55 3.66 6.94 11.25
CA ALA A 55 4.27 8.19 11.67
C ALA A 55 5.50 8.05 12.61
N PRO A 56 5.49 7.19 13.64
CA PRO A 56 6.66 7.00 14.51
C PRO A 56 7.77 6.15 13.88
N LEU A 57 7.46 5.28 12.91
CA LEU A 57 8.39 4.31 12.35
C LEU A 57 9.09 4.80 11.07
N LEU A 58 8.38 5.57 10.24
CA LEU A 58 8.84 6.05 8.94
C LEU A 58 8.64 7.55 8.80
N LYS A 59 9.76 8.28 8.76
CA LYS A 59 9.77 9.71 8.41
C LYS A 59 9.47 9.89 6.92
N ILE A 60 9.01 11.08 6.54
CA ILE A 60 8.74 11.47 5.14
C ILE A 60 9.93 11.16 4.22
N GLY A 61 11.16 11.41 4.68
CA GLY A 61 12.36 11.09 3.91
C GLY A 61 12.52 9.60 3.59
N ALA A 62 12.12 8.72 4.53
CA ALA A 62 12.14 7.27 4.30
C ALA A 62 11.03 6.84 3.33
N LEU A 63 9.81 7.39 3.46
CA LEU A 63 8.72 7.12 2.51
C LEU A 63 9.13 7.45 1.07
N ARG A 64 9.71 8.64 0.87
CA ARG A 64 10.22 9.08 -0.44
C ARG A 64 11.36 8.20 -0.95
N HIS A 65 12.25 7.76 -0.07
CA HIS A 65 13.33 6.84 -0.43
C HIS A 65 12.81 5.47 -0.91
N HIS A 66 11.63 5.05 -0.47
CA HIS A 66 10.96 3.81 -0.89
C HIS A 66 9.93 4.01 -2.02
N GLY A 67 10.01 5.13 -2.74
CA GLY A 67 9.19 5.41 -3.93
C GLY A 67 7.79 5.96 -3.64
N VAL A 68 7.46 6.29 -2.39
CA VAL A 68 6.18 6.93 -2.06
C VAL A 68 6.24 8.41 -2.45
N THR A 69 5.51 8.79 -3.50
CA THR A 69 5.46 10.16 -4.02
C THR A 69 4.34 10.96 -3.38
N LEU A 70 3.22 10.29 -3.08
CA LEU A 70 2.03 10.87 -2.46
C LEU A 70 1.59 10.00 -1.30
N TYR A 71 1.13 10.64 -0.23
CA TYR A 71 0.48 9.97 0.89
C TYR A 71 -0.81 10.71 1.26
N LEU A 72 -1.92 10.00 1.34
CA LEU A 72 -3.27 10.56 1.45
C LEU A 72 -4.06 9.85 2.54
N GLN A 73 -5.02 10.54 3.17
CA GLN A 73 -5.94 9.91 4.09
C GLN A 73 -7.06 9.18 3.35
N LEU A 74 -7.52 8.06 3.92
CA LEU A 74 -8.63 7.28 3.39
C LEU A 74 -9.95 8.06 3.43
N GLU A 75 -10.09 9.01 4.34
CA GLU A 75 -11.29 9.83 4.50
C GLU A 75 -11.34 11.05 3.56
N ASP A 76 -10.22 11.40 2.92
CA ASP A 76 -10.14 12.55 2.02
C ASP A 76 -10.75 12.25 0.66
N ASN A 77 -11.29 13.30 0.01
CA ASN A 77 -11.71 13.23 -1.39
C ASN A 77 -10.48 13.15 -2.29
N ARG A 78 -10.17 11.94 -2.76
CA ARG A 78 -9.03 11.65 -3.65
C ARG A 78 -9.40 11.92 -5.10
N GLN A 79 -8.41 12.32 -5.89
CA GLN A 79 -8.53 12.44 -7.33
C GLN A 79 -7.93 11.20 -8.00
N ALA A 80 -8.44 10.82 -9.17
CA ALA A 80 -7.89 9.71 -9.94
C ALA A 80 -6.43 10.00 -10.33
N VAL A 81 -5.54 9.06 -10.02
CA VAL A 81 -4.13 9.13 -10.40
C VAL A 81 -3.82 7.89 -11.23
N SER A 82 -3.82 8.06 -12.54
CA SER A 82 -3.49 6.99 -13.49
C SER A 82 -1.98 6.78 -13.59
N ASN A 83 -1.58 5.56 -13.99
CA ASN A 83 -0.21 5.09 -14.19
C ASN A 83 0.64 4.94 -12.93
N VAL A 84 0.04 4.95 -11.74
CA VAL A 84 0.76 4.70 -10.49
C VAL A 84 0.07 3.64 -9.64
N PRO A 85 0.79 2.67 -9.07
CA PRO A 85 0.26 1.78 -8.07
C PRO A 85 -0.07 2.53 -6.77
N VAL A 86 -1.15 2.10 -6.12
CA VAL A 86 -1.55 2.59 -4.80
C VAL A 86 -1.42 1.48 -3.76
N VAL A 87 -0.95 1.85 -2.59
CA VAL A 87 -0.83 0.98 -1.42
C VAL A 87 -1.77 1.50 -0.33
N TYR A 88 -2.81 0.75 -0.01
CA TYR A 88 -3.68 1.02 1.12
C TYR A 88 -3.12 0.39 2.39
N PHE A 89 -3.03 1.17 3.45
CA PHE A 89 -2.64 0.75 4.79
C PHE A 89 -3.70 1.17 5.80
N MET A 90 -4.63 0.27 6.09
CA MET A 90 -5.84 0.61 6.83
C MET A 90 -6.29 -0.50 7.77
N ASP A 91 -7.15 -0.21 8.74
CA ASP A 91 -7.76 -1.23 9.58
C ASP A 91 -8.88 -1.96 8.81
N PRO A 92 -9.09 -3.29 9.02
CA PRO A 92 -10.11 -4.06 8.33
C PRO A 92 -11.49 -3.77 8.94
N THR A 93 -11.99 -2.56 8.74
CA THR A 93 -13.34 -2.15 9.11
C THR A 93 -14.23 -2.15 7.88
N LYS A 94 -15.54 -2.36 8.08
CA LYS A 94 -16.51 -2.31 6.99
C LYS A 94 -16.49 -0.94 6.29
N GLU A 95 -16.42 0.13 7.06
CA GLU A 95 -16.38 1.50 6.53
C GLU A 95 -15.16 1.74 5.62
N ASN A 96 -13.97 1.26 6.03
CA ASN A 96 -12.77 1.37 5.22
C ASN A 96 -12.87 0.53 3.94
N ILE A 97 -13.42 -0.69 4.04
CA ILE A 97 -13.64 -1.57 2.89
C ILE A 97 -14.64 -0.95 1.92
N ASP A 98 -15.74 -0.37 2.40
CA ASP A 98 -16.74 0.29 1.55
C ASP A 98 -16.11 1.45 0.76
N ARG A 99 -15.22 2.24 1.39
CA ARG A 99 -14.46 3.30 0.70
C ARG A 99 -13.48 2.73 -0.34
N LEU A 100 -12.76 1.66 0.01
CA LEU A 100 -11.85 0.99 -0.92
C LEU A 100 -12.61 0.44 -2.14
N VAL A 101 -13.77 -0.17 -1.92
CA VAL A 101 -14.63 -0.69 -2.99
C VAL A 101 -15.10 0.47 -3.89
N ALA A 102 -15.53 1.59 -3.32
CA ALA A 102 -15.91 2.77 -4.08
C ALA A 102 -14.74 3.28 -4.96
N ASP A 103 -13.54 3.41 -4.40
CA ASP A 103 -12.33 3.81 -5.15
C ASP A 103 -12.02 2.84 -6.30
N CYS A 104 -12.20 1.54 -6.10
CA CYS A 104 -12.01 0.51 -7.12
C CYS A 104 -13.06 0.61 -8.24
N CYS A 105 -14.32 0.84 -7.89
CA CYS A 105 -15.42 1.04 -8.84
C CYS A 105 -15.19 2.30 -9.70
N ASP A 106 -14.69 3.37 -9.09
CA ASP A 106 -14.36 4.64 -9.75
C ASP A 106 -13.04 4.57 -10.54
N LYS A 107 -12.30 3.46 -10.44
CA LYS A 107 -11.02 3.20 -11.12
C LYS A 107 -10.01 4.33 -10.91
N LEU A 108 -9.89 4.79 -9.65
CA LEU A 108 -8.97 5.89 -9.31
C LEU A 108 -7.49 5.53 -9.57
N TYR A 109 -7.15 4.24 -9.55
CA TYR A 109 -5.79 3.71 -9.69
C TYR A 109 -5.77 2.44 -10.52
N ASP A 110 -4.66 2.19 -11.23
CA ASP A 110 -4.51 1.02 -12.11
C ASP A 110 -4.15 -0.27 -11.34
N GLN A 111 -3.41 -0.13 -10.23
CA GLN A 111 -2.98 -1.26 -9.41
C GLN A 111 -3.21 -0.92 -7.94
N VAL A 112 -3.95 -1.78 -7.24
CA VAL A 112 -4.36 -1.57 -5.86
C VAL A 112 -3.77 -2.66 -4.96
N TYR A 113 -2.93 -2.25 -4.01
CA TYR A 113 -2.33 -3.12 -3.01
C TYR A 113 -2.93 -2.84 -1.64
N VAL A 114 -3.68 -3.79 -1.09
CA VAL A 114 -4.37 -3.61 0.20
C VAL A 114 -3.58 -4.29 1.32
N ASN A 115 -3.26 -3.53 2.36
CA ASN A 115 -2.57 -4.03 3.55
C ASN A 115 -3.35 -3.63 4.79
N PHE A 116 -3.76 -4.63 5.57
CA PHE A 116 -4.49 -4.41 6.80
C PHE A 116 -3.54 -4.25 7.99
N THR A 117 -3.82 -3.30 8.89
CA THR A 117 -3.08 -3.11 10.15
C THR A 117 -3.27 -4.26 11.13
N SER A 118 -4.39 -4.99 11.01
CA SER A 118 -4.76 -6.11 11.85
C SER A 118 -5.30 -7.28 11.03
N ARG A 119 -5.57 -8.42 11.67
CA ARG A 119 -6.13 -9.59 10.98
C ARG A 119 -7.55 -9.27 10.52
N VAL A 120 -7.79 -9.42 9.22
CA VAL A 120 -9.14 -9.37 8.63
C VAL A 120 -9.89 -10.67 8.94
N SER A 121 -11.18 -10.56 9.28
CA SER A 121 -12.05 -11.73 9.45
C SER A 121 -12.48 -12.30 8.10
N ASP A 122 -12.76 -13.60 8.07
CA ASP A 122 -13.23 -14.27 6.84
C ASP A 122 -14.52 -13.65 6.29
N ASP A 123 -15.42 -13.19 7.17
CA ASP A 123 -16.67 -12.52 6.76
C ASP A 123 -16.40 -11.19 6.06
N LEU A 124 -15.47 -10.38 6.58
CA LEU A 124 -15.10 -9.11 5.95
C LEU A 124 -14.34 -9.32 4.64
N LEU A 125 -13.49 -10.34 4.57
CA LEU A 125 -12.78 -10.69 3.34
C LEU A 125 -13.75 -11.13 2.24
N LYS A 126 -14.73 -11.98 2.59
CA LYS A 126 -15.80 -12.39 1.67
C LYS A 126 -16.66 -11.21 1.23
N TYR A 127 -16.99 -10.32 2.16
CA TYR A 127 -17.73 -9.10 1.86
C TYR A 127 -16.98 -8.19 0.88
N MET A 128 -15.67 -7.97 1.12
CA MET A 128 -14.82 -7.19 0.21
C MET A 128 -14.77 -7.82 -1.18
N ALA A 129 -14.51 -9.13 -1.27
CA ALA A 129 -14.45 -9.85 -2.55
C ALA A 129 -15.79 -9.80 -3.29
N GLY A 130 -16.92 -9.96 -2.59
CA GLY A 130 -18.25 -9.90 -3.18
C GLY A 130 -18.68 -8.50 -3.62
N SER A 131 -18.11 -7.44 -3.03
CA SER A 131 -18.43 -6.05 -3.37
C SER A 131 -17.59 -5.49 -4.51
N MET A 132 -16.46 -6.13 -4.85
CA MET A 132 -15.57 -5.74 -5.95
C MET A 132 -15.87 -6.46 -7.28
N LEU A 133 -16.79 -7.43 -7.28
CA LEU A 133 -17.25 -8.19 -8.46
C LEU A 133 -18.51 -7.57 -9.07
#